data_AF-Q482Q1-F1
#
_entry.id   AF-Q482Q1-F1
#
_cell.length_a   1.000
_cell.length_b   1.000
_cell.length_c   1.000
_cell.angle_alpha   90.00
_cell.angle_beta   90.00
_cell.angle_gamma   90.00
#
_symmetry.space_group_name_H-M   'P 1'
#
loop_
_entity.id
_entity.type
_entity.pdbx_description
1 polymer ?
#
loop_
_entity_poly.entity_id
_entity_poly.type
_entity_poly.pdbx_seq_one_letter_code
_entity_poly.pdbx_strand_id
1 'polypeptide(L)'
;MPSNLFRFFILVIVIYSLSATAFAHKDEQAKLDQACEDARQIALAPRRKEIYQECIQKFKKSEAVCLSEAKAYNGNRINGAPLFYELPACEKAFAFRKKHAA
;
A
#
# COMPACT_ATOMS: atom_id res chain seq x y z
N MET A 1 -36.48 -26.07 -28.39
CA MET A 1 -36.19 -25.28 -27.17
C MET A 1 -34.71 -24.85 -27.13
N PRO A 2 -34.26 -23.87 -27.94
CA PRO A 2 -32.87 -23.37 -27.89
C PRO A 2 -32.68 -22.19 -26.89
N SER A 3 -33.78 -21.59 -26.42
CA SER A 3 -33.78 -20.39 -25.59
C SER A 3 -33.04 -20.57 -24.25
N ASN A 4 -33.16 -21.73 -23.61
CA ASN A 4 -32.50 -21.98 -22.32
C ASN A 4 -30.98 -22.15 -22.49
N LEU A 5 -30.53 -22.84 -23.55
CA LEU A 5 -29.10 -23.03 -23.83
C LEU A 5 -28.41 -21.69 -24.13
N PHE A 6 -29.06 -20.83 -24.92
CA PHE A 6 -28.55 -19.51 -25.25
C PHE A 6 -28.50 -18.57 -24.02
N ARG A 7 -29.49 -18.66 -23.13
CA ARG A 7 -29.50 -17.95 -21.84
C ARG A 7 -28.37 -18.40 -20.92
N PHE A 8 -28.12 -19.70 -20.81
CA PHE A 8 -26.97 -20.22 -20.05
C PHE A 8 -25.63 -19.74 -20.63
N PHE A 9 -25.50 -19.72 -21.95
CA PHE A 9 -24.28 -19.27 -22.62
C PHE A 9 -23.99 -17.78 -22.36
N ILE A 10 -25.02 -16.92 -22.45
CA ILE A 10 -24.89 -15.49 -22.09
C ILE A 10 -24.53 -15.32 -20.61
N LEU A 11 -25.16 -16.09 -19.71
CA LEU A 11 -24.88 -16.01 -18.28
C LEU A 11 -23.41 -16.35 -17.97
N VAL A 12 -22.88 -17.41 -18.59
CA VAL A 12 -21.48 -17.81 -18.44
C VAL A 12 -20.52 -16.74 -18.94
N ILE A 13 -20.80 -16.12 -20.10
CA ILE A 13 -19.97 -15.02 -20.65
C ILE A 13 -19.94 -13.83 -19.69
N VAL A 14 -21.10 -13.40 -19.17
CA VAL A 14 -21.19 -12.26 -18.25
C VAL A 14 -20.41 -12.52 -16.95
N ILE A 15 -20.54 -13.73 -16.38
CA ILE A 15 -19.81 -14.12 -15.16
C ILE A 15 -18.29 -14.12 -15.39
N TYR A 16 -17.85 -14.59 -16.55
CA TYR A 16 -16.42 -14.63 -16.90
C TYR A 16 -15.84 -13.21 -17.04
N SER A 17 -16.56 -12.29 -17.69
CA SER A 17 -16.13 -10.89 -17.85
C SER A 17 -16.00 -10.15 -16.52
N LEU A 18 -16.93 -10.34 -15.58
CA LEU A 18 -16.88 -9.72 -14.25
C LEU A 18 -15.70 -10.22 -13.40
N SER A 19 -15.36 -11.50 -13.54
CA SER A 19 -14.25 -12.10 -12.80
C SER A 19 -12.91 -11.53 -13.30
N ALA A 20 -12.74 -11.43 -14.63
CA ALA A 20 -11.51 -10.92 -15.23
C ALA A 20 -11.21 -9.47 -14.85
N THR A 21 -12.22 -8.60 -14.81
CA THR A 21 -12.05 -7.19 -14.40
C THR A 21 -11.67 -7.08 -12.92
N ALA A 22 -12.30 -7.87 -12.05
CA ALA A 22 -11.99 -7.90 -10.63
C ALA A 22 -10.54 -8.33 -10.36
N PHE A 23 -10.01 -9.32 -11.08
CA PHE A 23 -8.59 -9.71 -10.97
C PHE A 23 -7.64 -8.62 -11.47
N ALA A 24 -7.92 -8.03 -12.64
CA ALA A 24 -7.09 -6.95 -13.19
C ALA A 24 -7.03 -5.73 -12.25
N HIS A 25 -8.13 -5.38 -11.58
CA HIS A 25 -8.14 -4.31 -10.59
C HIS A 25 -7.29 -4.63 -9.35
N LYS A 26 -7.30 -5.88 -8.87
CA LYS A 26 -6.47 -6.29 -7.74
C LYS A 26 -4.97 -6.20 -8.07
N ASP A 27 -4.57 -6.67 -9.24
CA ASP A 27 -3.17 -6.63 -9.66
C ASP A 27 -2.65 -5.19 -9.82
N GLU A 28 -3.47 -4.32 -10.40
CA GLU A 28 -3.11 -2.90 -10.55
C GLU A 28 -3.08 -2.19 -9.19
N GLN A 29 -4.04 -2.47 -8.30
CA GLN A 29 -4.01 -1.92 -6.94
C GLN A 29 -2.74 -2.33 -6.20
N ALA A 30 -2.33 -3.59 -6.28
CA ALA A 30 -1.13 -4.09 -5.61
C ALA A 30 0.14 -3.37 -6.12
N LYS A 31 0.24 -3.12 -7.43
CA LYS A 31 1.36 -2.35 -8.01
C LYS A 31 1.40 -0.92 -7.51
N LEU A 32 0.24 -0.26 -7.45
CA LEU A 32 0.15 1.11 -6.95
C LEU A 32 0.45 1.20 -5.45
N ASP A 33 -0.01 0.22 -4.67
CA ASP A 33 0.28 0.11 -3.24
C ASP A 33 1.78 -0.10 -2.99
N GLN A 34 2.43 -0.97 -3.77
CA GLN A 34 3.88 -1.16 -3.69
C GLN A 34 4.64 0.13 -4.02
N ALA A 35 4.27 0.84 -5.09
CA ALA A 35 4.91 2.10 -5.45
C ALA A 35 4.74 3.18 -4.38
N CYS A 36 3.58 3.23 -3.71
CA CYS A 36 3.36 4.09 -2.55
C CYS A 36 4.31 3.75 -1.40
N GLU A 37 4.39 2.47 -1.01
CA GLU A 37 5.24 2.06 0.10
C GLU A 37 6.73 2.24 -0.19
N ASP A 38 7.18 1.98 -1.42
CA ASP A 38 8.56 2.24 -1.84
C ASP A 38 8.92 3.73 -1.69
N ALA A 39 8.06 4.62 -2.19
CA ALA A 39 8.24 6.07 -2.05
C ALA A 39 8.24 6.50 -0.58
N ARG A 40 7.37 5.89 0.24
CA ARG A 40 7.29 6.15 1.67
C ARG A 40 8.54 5.67 2.42
N GLN A 41 9.12 4.51 2.07
CA GLN A 41 10.36 4.06 2.71
C GLN A 41 11.52 5.03 2.44
N ILE A 42 11.59 5.61 1.24
CA ILE A 42 12.55 6.66 0.90
C ILE A 42 12.30 7.90 1.78
N ALA A 43 11.06 8.35 1.90
CA ALA A 43 10.68 9.51 2.71
C ALA A 43 10.93 9.30 4.22
N LEU A 44 10.83 8.07 4.72
CA LEU A 44 11.11 7.72 6.12
C LEU A 44 12.60 7.68 6.46
N ALA A 45 13.48 7.46 5.48
CA ALA A 45 14.91 7.23 5.72
C ALA A 45 15.62 8.39 6.46
N PRO A 46 15.38 9.68 6.13
CA PRO A 46 15.92 10.80 6.92
C PRO A 46 15.49 10.74 8.39
N ARG A 47 14.21 10.43 8.64
CA ARG A 47 13.69 10.36 10.01
C ARG A 47 14.29 9.20 10.81
N ARG A 48 14.53 8.04 10.17
CA ARG A 48 15.26 6.93 10.79
C ARG A 48 16.69 7.32 11.17
N LYS A 49 17.37 8.08 10.31
CA LYS A 49 18.72 8.62 10.59
C LYS A 49 18.70 9.55 11.80
N GLU A 50 17.72 10.46 11.88
CA GLU A 50 17.55 11.35 13.04
C GLU A 50 17.33 10.58 14.34
N ILE A 51 16.45 9.57 14.32
CA ILE A 51 16.18 8.71 15.48
C ILE A 51 17.45 8.01 15.96
N TYR A 52 18.24 7.46 15.03
CA TYR A 52 19.54 6.86 15.36
C TYR A 52 20.47 7.88 16.03
N GLN A 53 20.61 9.07 15.46
CA GLN A 53 21.48 10.11 16.01
C GLN A 53 21.01 10.58 17.39
N GLU A 54 19.70 10.77 17.60
CA GLU A 54 19.17 11.11 18.92
C GLU A 54 19.42 10.00 19.94
N CYS A 55 19.22 8.74 19.55
CA CYS A 55 19.49 7.57 20.38
C CYS A 55 20.95 7.51 20.87
N ILE A 56 21.92 7.71 19.97
CA ILE A 56 23.35 7.71 20.32
C ILE A 56 23.74 8.94 21.12
N GLN A 57 23.33 10.12 20.67
CA GLN A 57 23.89 11.38 21.17
C GLN A 57 23.22 11.84 22.47
N LYS A 58 21.90 11.68 22.58
CA LYS A 58 21.12 12.16 23.72
C LYS A 58 20.88 11.04 24.73
N PHE A 59 20.45 9.88 24.26
CA PHE A 59 20.10 8.76 25.15
C PHE A 59 21.28 7.84 25.47
N LYS A 60 22.43 8.02 24.80
CA LYS A 60 23.68 7.29 25.05
C LYS A 60 23.52 5.76 25.08
N LYS A 61 22.55 5.22 24.32
CA LYS A 61 22.35 3.76 24.21
C LYS A 61 23.44 3.14 23.33
N SER A 62 23.57 1.81 23.39
CA SER A 62 24.48 1.07 22.50
C SER A 62 24.07 1.21 21.03
N GLU A 63 25.05 1.13 20.12
CA GLU A 63 24.83 1.19 18.67
C GLU A 63 23.83 0.14 18.17
N ALA A 64 23.93 -1.10 18.64
CA ALA A 64 23.02 -2.17 18.25
C ALA A 64 21.55 -1.85 18.59
N VAL A 65 21.30 -1.28 19.77
CA VAL A 65 19.95 -0.85 20.18
C VAL A 65 19.47 0.29 19.30
N CYS A 66 20.30 1.31 19.07
CA CYS A 66 19.92 2.46 18.25
C CYS A 66 19.64 2.09 16.79
N LEU A 67 20.42 1.18 16.20
CA LEU A 67 20.17 0.65 14.86
C LEU A 67 18.83 -0.09 14.80
N SER A 68 18.53 -0.90 15.82
CA SER A 68 17.27 -1.64 15.91
C SER A 68 16.07 -0.69 16.03
N GLU A 69 16.13 0.31 16.92
CA GLU A 69 15.08 1.32 17.10
C GLU A 69 14.85 2.15 15.83
N ALA A 70 15.92 2.62 15.19
CA ALA A 70 15.82 3.36 13.94
C ALA A 70 15.23 2.51 12.81
N LYS A 71 15.61 1.23 12.71
CA LYS A 71 15.07 0.30 11.70
C LYS A 71 13.59 -0.01 11.92
N ALA A 72 13.17 -0.16 13.18
CA ALA A 72 11.79 -0.47 13.54
C ALA A 72 10.83 0.71 13.30
N TYR A 73 11.34 1.94 13.20
CA TYR A 73 10.50 3.12 12.97
C TYR A 73 9.80 3.07 11.60
N ASN A 74 8.47 3.04 11.63
CA ASN A 74 7.61 2.96 10.44
C ASN A 74 6.79 4.25 10.18
N GLY A 75 6.91 5.26 11.04
CA GLY A 75 6.18 6.53 10.89
C GLY A 75 4.68 6.46 11.16
N ASN A 76 4.19 5.42 11.83
CA ASN A 76 2.81 5.37 12.30
C ASN A 76 2.59 6.40 13.42
N ARG A 77 1.41 7.04 13.42
CA ARG A 77 1.02 8.05 14.42
C ARG A 77 -0.12 7.51 15.29
N ILE A 78 -0.13 7.88 16.57
CA ILE A 78 -1.27 7.61 17.46
C ILE A 78 -2.44 8.46 16.98
N ASN A 79 -3.59 7.83 16.70
CA ASN A 79 -4.83 8.49 16.24
C ASN A 79 -4.66 9.37 14.98
N GLY A 80 -3.81 8.97 14.04
CA GLY A 80 -3.61 9.71 12.80
C GLY A 80 -3.15 8.82 11.66
N ALA A 81 -3.25 9.35 10.44
CA ALA A 81 -2.69 8.69 9.28
C ALA A 81 -1.17 8.51 9.46
N PRO A 82 -0.60 7.38 8.99
CA PRO A 82 0.84 7.22 8.94
C PRO A 82 1.49 8.34 8.13
N LEU A 83 2.73 8.67 8.45
CA LEU A 83 3.50 9.67 7.72
C LEU A 83 3.68 9.30 6.25
N PHE A 84 3.65 10.32 5.39
CA PHE A 84 3.98 10.27 3.97
C PHE A 84 2.98 9.51 3.09
N TYR A 85 1.74 9.36 3.55
CA TYR A 85 0.64 8.85 2.71
C TYR A 85 0.03 9.92 1.79
N GLU A 86 0.42 11.17 1.98
CA GLU A 86 0.17 12.31 1.09
C GLU A 86 1.12 12.36 -0.14
N LEU A 87 2.05 11.41 -0.28
CA LEU A 87 2.93 11.35 -1.44
C LEU A 87 2.12 11.06 -2.73
N PRO A 88 2.53 11.62 -3.90
CA PRO A 88 1.78 11.45 -5.15
C PRO A 88 1.52 9.98 -5.54
N ALA A 89 2.47 9.08 -5.26
CA ALA A 89 2.31 7.65 -5.51
C ALA A 89 1.18 7.04 -4.66
N CYS A 90 1.07 7.47 -3.40
CA CYS A 90 0.03 7.04 -2.47
C CYS A 90 -1.33 7.62 -2.83
N GLU A 91 -1.40 8.90 -3.18
CA GLU A 91 -2.64 9.52 -3.68
C GLU A 91 -3.19 8.80 -4.91
N LYS A 92 -2.30 8.41 -5.85
CA LYS A 92 -2.68 7.61 -7.02
C LYS A 92 -3.24 6.24 -6.63
N ALA A 93 -2.59 5.56 -5.69
CA ALA A 93 -3.05 4.27 -5.18
C ALA A 93 -4.42 4.38 -4.49
N PHE A 94 -4.64 5.42 -3.69
CA PHE A 94 -5.92 5.67 -3.03
C PHE A 94 -7.03 6.06 -4.02
N ALA A 95 -6.71 6.89 -5.01
CA ALA A 95 -7.67 7.29 -6.03
C ALA A 95 -8.15 6.09 -6.86
N PHE A 96 -7.23 5.20 -7.24
CA PHE A 96 -7.57 3.95 -7.93
C PHE A 96 -8.48 3.07 -7.06
N ARG A 97 -8.12 2.87 -5.78
CA ARG A 97 -8.92 2.10 -4.83
C ARG A 97 -10.34 2.66 -4.70
N LYS A 98 -10.46 3.98 -4.56
CA LYS A 98 -11.76 4.65 -4.42
C LYS A 98 -12.64 4.48 -5.66
N LYS A 99 -12.05 4.52 -6.85
CA LYS A 99 -12.76 4.36 -8.13
C LYS A 99 -13.22 2.92 -8.37
N HIS A 100 -12.48 1.95 -7.86
CA HIS A 100 -12.69 0.51 -8.10
C HIS A 100 -13.12 -0.27 -6.85
N ALA A 101 -13.45 0.42 -5.76
CA ALA A 101 -14.10 -0.17 -4.60
C ALA A 101 -15.50 -0.64 -5.02
N ALA A 102 -15.73 -1.94 -4.92
CA ALA A 102 -17.01 -2.58 -5.19
C ALA A 102 -18.08 -2.11 -4.20
#